data_AF-A0A256YVV0-F1
#
_entry.id   AF-A0A256YVV0-F1
#
_cell.length_a   1.000
_cell.length_b   1.000
_cell.length_c   1.000
_cell.angle_alpha   90.00
_cell.angle_beta   90.00
_cell.angle_gamma   90.00
#
_symmetry.space_group_name_H-M   'P 1'
#
loop_
_entity.id
_entity.type
_entity.pdbx_description
1 polymer ?
#
loop_
_entity_poly.entity_id
_entity_poly.type
_entity_poly.pdbx_seq_one_letter_code
_entity_poly.pdbx_strand_id
1 'polypeptide(L)'
;MFRPQRMISVTIVCLKRDIDIALNALNEFGNFHIEETRSLESESYRALIEEAERNSARLNAVMERLKIKRQIAVRIFEREVRREKLQVDDWVSLLKNVSKEISDLEEEVNKAFESLKRIDQKTSELQRYSRILEILGRFNIDPRALRKLRLIYT
;
A
#
# COMPACT_ATOMS: atom_id res chain seq x y z
N MET A 1 40.68 -7.83 -15.68
CA MET A 1 40.56 -6.99 -16.89
C MET A 1 39.55 -5.87 -16.59
N PHE A 2 40.02 -4.71 -16.13
CA PHE A 2 39.16 -3.59 -15.69
C PHE A 2 39.29 -2.42 -16.66
N ARG A 3 38.68 -2.55 -17.85
CA ARG A 3 38.44 -1.38 -18.69
C ARG A 3 36.97 -1.00 -18.54
N PRO A 4 36.64 0.25 -18.18
CA PRO A 4 35.25 0.69 -18.14
C PRO A 4 34.63 0.54 -19.54
N GLN A 5 33.34 0.19 -19.59
CA GLN A 5 32.58 0.20 -20.84
C GLN A 5 32.65 1.60 -21.46
N ARG A 6 32.92 1.66 -22.76
CA ARG A 6 32.86 2.93 -23.51
C ARG A 6 31.41 3.37 -23.61
N MET A 7 31.08 4.49 -22.98
CA MET A 7 29.78 5.15 -23.14
C MET A 7 29.87 6.17 -24.29
N ILE A 8 28.81 6.28 -25.08
CA ILE A 8 28.69 7.27 -26.16
C ILE A 8 27.52 8.17 -25.81
N SER A 9 27.74 9.49 -25.86
CA SER A 9 26.65 10.46 -25.69
C SER A 9 25.83 10.53 -26.97
N VAL A 10 24.50 10.47 -26.83
CA VAL A 10 23.54 10.52 -27.93
C VAL A 10 22.48 11.54 -27.58
N THR A 11 22.17 12.45 -28.51
CA THR A 11 21.06 13.39 -28.38
C THR A 11 19.86 12.88 -29.16
N ILE A 12 18.71 12.80 -28.50
CA ILE A 12 17.44 12.37 -29.10
C ILE A 12 16.52 13.57 -29.19
N VAL A 13 15.99 13.81 -30.39
CA VAL A 13 15.03 14.90 -30.66
C VAL A 13 13.71 14.27 -31.06
N CYS A 14 12.63 14.62 -30.36
CA CYS A 14 11.28 14.13 -30.64
C CYS A 14 10.25 15.25 -30.49
N LEU A 15 9.05 15.05 -31.01
CA LEU A 15 7.94 15.96 -30.78
C LEU A 15 7.45 15.82 -29.33
N LYS A 16 7.00 16.92 -28.72
CA LYS A 16 6.50 16.91 -27.33
C LYS A 16 5.40 15.88 -27.08
N ARG A 17 4.53 15.65 -28.06
CA ARG A 17 3.45 14.65 -27.99
C ARG A 17 3.94 13.20 -28.02
N ASP A 18 5.13 12.96 -28.57
CA ASP A 18 5.70 11.63 -28.74
C ASP A 18 6.72 11.30 -27.63
N ILE A 19 6.88 12.19 -26.64
CA ILE A 19 7.91 12.06 -25.60
C ILE A 19 7.71 10.80 -24.76
N ASP A 20 6.47 10.49 -24.38
CA ASP A 20 6.16 9.31 -23.57
C ASP A 20 6.43 8.02 -24.36
N ILE A 21 6.15 8.02 -25.67
CA ILE A 21 6.46 6.90 -26.56
C ILE A 21 7.97 6.72 -26.69
N ALA A 22 8.71 7.82 -26.89
CA ALA A 22 10.16 7.79 -27.02
C ALA A 22 10.84 7.31 -25.72
N LEU A 23 10.41 7.82 -24.57
CA LEU A 23 10.93 7.39 -23.26
C LEU A 23 10.62 5.91 -22.98
N ASN A 24 9.41 5.44 -23.32
CA ASN A 24 9.05 4.03 -23.20
C ASN A 24 9.92 3.13 -24.10
N ALA A 25 10.12 3.51 -25.36
CA ALA A 25 10.97 2.78 -26.28
C ALA A 25 12.43 2.73 -25.80
N LEU A 26 12.94 3.82 -25.21
CA LEU A 26 14.28 3.85 -24.62
C LEU A 26 14.38 2.93 -23.41
N ASN A 27 13.38 2.94 -22.52
CA ASN A 27 13.33 2.04 -21.38
C ASN A 27 13.23 0.56 -21.79
N GLU A 28 12.57 0.24 -22.91
CA GLU A 28 12.56 -1.11 -23.49
C GLU A 28 13.90 -1.47 -24.16
N PHE A 29 14.58 -0.51 -24.78
CA PHE A 29 15.81 -0.75 -25.53
C PHE A 29 17.02 -1.07 -24.64
N GLY A 30 17.15 -0.40 -23.49
CA GLY A 30 18.27 -0.67 -22.58
C GLY A 30 18.48 0.37 -21.49
N ASN A 31 19.65 0.28 -20.83
CA ASN A 31 20.02 1.21 -19.77
C ASN A 31 20.72 2.44 -20.34
N PHE A 32 20.16 3.61 -20.06
CA PHE A 32 20.71 4.90 -20.46
C PHE A 32 21.02 5.73 -19.23
N HIS A 33 22.11 6.50 -19.29
CA HIS A 33 22.33 7.60 -18.35
C HIS A 33 21.76 8.87 -18.97
N ILE A 34 20.81 9.50 -18.28
CA ILE A 34 20.21 10.75 -18.73
C ILE A 34 21.05 11.89 -18.17
N GLU A 35 21.67 12.67 -19.05
CA GLU A 35 22.43 13.87 -18.67
C GLU A 35 21.47 15.01 -18.32
N GLU A 36 21.62 15.58 -17.12
CA GLU A 36 20.84 16.76 -16.71
C GLU A 36 21.29 17.99 -17.51
N THR A 37 20.44 18.43 -18.44
CA THR A 37 20.64 19.73 -19.08
C THR A 37 20.10 20.81 -18.14
N ARG A 38 20.96 21.73 -17.70
CA ARG A 38 20.59 22.87 -16.84
C ARG A 38 19.72 23.88 -17.60
N SER A 39 18.46 23.53 -17.85
CA SER A 39 17.45 24.49 -18.26
C SER A 39 16.08 23.81 -18.31
N LEU A 40 15.26 24.12 -17.32
CA LEU A 40 13.88 24.61 -17.44
C LEU A 40 13.07 24.14 -16.22
N GLU A 41 12.77 25.13 -15.39
CA GLU A 41 11.70 25.10 -14.41
C GLU A 41 10.46 24.46 -15.02
N SER A 42 10.08 23.31 -14.48
CA SER A 42 8.72 22.82 -14.61
C SER A 42 8.23 22.45 -13.22
N GLU A 43 7.83 23.47 -12.47
CA GLU A 43 7.10 23.29 -11.22
C GLU A 43 5.88 22.36 -11.41
N SER A 44 5.27 22.34 -12.61
CA SER A 44 4.14 21.47 -12.91
C SER A 44 4.52 19.98 -12.96
N TYR A 45 5.66 19.60 -13.57
CA TYR A 45 6.10 18.20 -13.55
C TYR A 45 6.56 17.78 -12.15
N ARG A 46 7.17 18.69 -11.39
CA ARG A 46 7.52 18.41 -9.98
C ARG A 46 6.29 18.10 -9.14
N ALA A 47 5.24 18.91 -9.26
CA ALA A 47 3.98 18.66 -8.54
C ALA A 47 3.37 17.29 -8.89
N LEU A 48 3.41 16.90 -10.16
CA LEU A 48 2.92 15.59 -10.61
C LEU A 48 3.76 14.43 -10.05
N ILE A 49 5.09 14.57 -10.05
CA ILE A 49 5.99 13.58 -9.45
C ILE A 49 5.72 13.45 -7.95
N GLU A 50 5.62 14.55 -7.24
CA GLU A 50 5.32 14.55 -5.80
C GLU A 50 3.95 13.93 -5.48
N GLU A 51 2.93 14.16 -6.31
CA GLU A 51 1.62 13.53 -6.17
C GLU A 51 1.70 12.02 -6.40
N ALA A 52 2.43 11.58 -7.43
CA ALA A 52 2.67 10.17 -7.69
C ALA A 52 3.41 9.47 -6.54
N GLU A 53 4.45 10.12 -6.00
CA GLU A 53 5.20 9.62 -4.84
C GLU A 53 4.32 9.52 -3.60
N ARG A 54 3.49 10.54 -3.33
CA ARG A 54 2.52 10.52 -2.23
C ARG A 54 1.52 9.38 -2.37
N ASN A 55 0.94 9.19 -3.55
CA ASN A 55 0.01 8.09 -3.81
C ASN A 55 0.68 6.73 -3.65
N SER A 56 1.92 6.57 -4.15
CA SER A 56 2.71 5.36 -3.96
C SER A 56 2.97 5.06 -2.48
N ALA A 57 3.35 6.06 -1.69
CA ALA A 57 3.57 5.92 -0.25
C ALA A 57 2.30 5.50 0.51
N ARG A 58 1.16 6.11 0.19
CA ARG A 58 -0.15 5.75 0.75
C ARG A 58 -0.53 4.30 0.46
N LEU A 59 -0.42 3.88 -0.80
CA LEU A 59 -0.71 2.51 -1.20
C LEU A 59 0.23 1.51 -0.50
N ASN A 60 1.52 1.83 -0.37
CA ASN A 60 2.47 1.01 0.38
C ASN A 60 2.07 0.87 1.84
N ALA A 61 1.61 1.95 2.49
CA ALA A 61 1.12 1.89 3.87
C ALA A 61 -0.10 0.97 4.01
N VAL A 62 -1.03 1.00 3.05
CA VAL A 62 -2.17 0.07 3.01
C VAL A 62 -1.71 -1.37 2.88
N MET A 63 -0.78 -1.66 1.94
CA MET A 63 -0.22 -3.01 1.75
C MET A 63 0.45 -3.55 3.02
N GLU A 64 1.28 -2.72 3.69
CA GLU A 64 1.95 -3.08 4.93
C GLU A 64 0.95 -3.39 6.05
N ARG A 65 -0.11 -2.57 6.19
CA ARG A 65 -1.19 -2.82 7.17
C ARG A 65 -1.89 -4.14 6.92
N LEU A 66 -2.16 -4.47 5.65
CA LEU A 66 -2.75 -5.75 5.26
C LEU A 66 -1.77 -6.93 5.39
N LYS A 67 -0.52 -6.69 5.80
CA LYS A 67 0.57 -7.68 5.81
C LYS A 67 0.73 -8.37 4.45
N ILE A 68 0.36 -7.68 3.38
CA ILE A 68 0.69 -8.10 2.03
C ILE A 68 2.20 -7.91 1.95
N LYS A 69 2.95 -8.99 2.20
CA LYS A 69 4.39 -8.98 1.98
C LYS A 69 4.57 -8.54 0.54
N ARG A 70 5.13 -7.34 0.36
CA ARG A 70 5.73 -6.96 -0.91
C ARG A 70 6.63 -8.13 -1.24
N GLN A 71 6.36 -8.84 -2.33
CA GLN A 71 7.32 -9.80 -2.87
C GLN A 71 8.49 -8.96 -3.40
N ILE A 72 9.24 -8.31 -2.49
CA ILE A 72 10.66 -8.03 -2.65
C ILE A 72 11.35 -9.39 -2.45
N ALA A 73 10.88 -10.40 -3.20
CA ALA A 73 11.71 -11.53 -3.50
C ALA A 73 12.78 -10.93 -4.39
N VAL A 74 13.97 -10.77 -3.80
CA VAL A 74 15.25 -10.98 -4.46
C VAL A 74 15.04 -11.32 -5.94
N ARG A 75 15.51 -10.43 -6.81
CA ARG A 75 15.56 -10.41 -8.30
C ARG A 75 15.83 -11.73 -9.06
N ILE A 76 15.86 -12.87 -8.38
CA ILE A 76 16.18 -14.21 -8.88
C ILE A 76 14.92 -14.98 -9.33
N PHE A 77 13.72 -14.59 -8.86
CA PHE A 77 12.45 -15.12 -9.38
C PHE A 77 11.52 -13.96 -9.72
N GLU A 78 11.78 -13.30 -10.84
CA GLU A 78 10.77 -12.46 -11.48
C GLU A 78 9.60 -13.37 -11.85
N ARG A 79 8.56 -13.40 -11.00
CA ARG A 79 7.20 -13.47 -11.54
C ARG A 79 7.14 -12.32 -12.52
N GLU A 80 6.94 -12.62 -13.80
CA GLU A 80 6.71 -11.60 -14.83
C GLU A 80 5.69 -10.61 -14.29
N VAL A 81 6.17 -9.46 -13.81
CA VAL A 81 5.29 -8.33 -13.52
C VAL A 81 4.78 -7.97 -14.89
N ARG A 82 3.56 -8.40 -15.20
CA ARG A 82 2.90 -8.04 -16.46
C ARG A 82 2.89 -6.53 -16.51
N ARG A 83 3.80 -5.96 -17.28
CA ARG A 83 3.83 -4.54 -17.57
C ARG A 83 2.64 -4.29 -18.48
N GLU A 84 1.54 -3.84 -17.89
CA GLU A 84 0.43 -3.36 -18.67
C GLU A 84 0.85 -2.06 -19.35
N LYS A 85 0.73 -2.02 -20.68
CA LYS A 85 1.00 -0.82 -21.47
C LYS A 85 -0.16 0.15 -21.22
N LEU A 86 0.06 1.11 -20.33
CA LEU A 86 -0.85 2.23 -20.13
C LEU A 86 -0.44 3.34 -21.10
N GLN A 87 -1.29 3.62 -22.09
CA GLN A 87 -1.25 4.90 -22.79
C GLN A 87 -1.98 5.91 -21.92
N VAL A 88 -1.29 6.97 -21.55
CA VAL A 88 -1.81 8.00 -20.66
C VAL A 88 -1.87 9.30 -21.43
N ASP A 89 -3.08 9.72 -21.79
CA ASP A 89 -3.29 10.99 -22.49
C ASP A 89 -3.20 12.19 -21.54
N ASP A 90 -3.56 12.00 -20.26
CA ASP A 90 -3.50 13.03 -19.21
C ASP A 90 -3.07 12.46 -17.85
N TRP A 91 -1.83 12.76 -17.48
CA TRP A 91 -1.23 12.37 -16.20
C TRP A 91 -1.93 12.98 -14.99
N VAL A 92 -2.50 14.18 -15.10
CA VAL A 92 -3.19 14.85 -13.99
C VAL A 92 -4.46 14.07 -13.63
N SER A 93 -5.28 13.76 -14.64
CA SER A 93 -6.51 13.00 -14.43
C SER A 93 -6.25 11.59 -13.93
N LEU A 94 -5.21 10.93 -14.44
CA LEU A 94 -4.80 9.61 -13.96
C LEU A 94 -4.43 9.64 -12.47
N LEU A 95 -3.58 10.57 -12.05
CA LEU A 95 -3.15 10.67 -10.66
C LEU A 95 -4.31 10.99 -9.71
N LYS A 96 -5.26 11.82 -10.13
CA LYS A 96 -6.48 12.08 -9.36
C LYS A 96 -7.35 10.83 -9.21
N ASN A 97 -7.53 10.06 -10.28
CA ASN A 97 -8.30 8.83 -10.23
C ASN A 97 -7.64 7.79 -9.31
N VAL A 98 -6.32 7.60 -9.46
CA VAL A 98 -5.54 6.72 -8.58
C VAL A 98 -5.62 7.17 -7.12
N SER A 99 -5.51 8.47 -6.85
CA SER A 99 -5.63 9.03 -5.49
C SER A 99 -7.01 8.75 -4.88
N LYS A 100 -8.07 8.85 -5.68
CA LYS A 100 -9.44 8.52 -5.25
C LYS A 100 -9.57 7.03 -4.93
N GLU A 101 -9.14 6.15 -5.83
CA GLU A 101 -9.20 4.70 -5.61
C GLU A 101 -8.41 4.27 -4.36
N ILE A 102 -7.24 4.86 -4.13
CA ILE A 102 -6.46 4.62 -2.91
C ILE A 102 -7.26 5.06 -1.66
N SER A 103 -7.98 6.18 -1.73
CA SER A 103 -8.77 6.69 -0.61
C SER A 103 -9.95 5.78 -0.29
N ASP A 104 -10.66 5.31 -1.33
CA ASP A 104 -11.76 4.37 -1.19
C ASP A 104 -11.27 3.05 -0.57
N LEU A 105 -10.11 2.55 -1.04
CA LEU A 105 -9.45 1.37 -0.47
C LEU A 105 -9.03 1.57 1.00
N GLU A 106 -8.44 2.72 1.35
CA GLU A 106 -8.09 3.07 2.72
C GLU A 106 -9.32 3.03 3.65
N GLU A 107 -10.46 3.52 3.19
CA GLU A 107 -11.71 3.50 3.94
C GLU A 107 -12.22 2.08 4.18
N GLU A 108 -12.26 1.23 3.15
CA GLU A 108 -12.67 -0.17 3.26
C GLU A 108 -11.79 -0.95 4.22
N VAL A 109 -10.47 -0.79 4.10
CA VAL A 109 -9.49 -1.42 4.97
C VAL A 109 -9.69 -0.97 6.42
N ASN A 110 -9.91 0.32 6.66
CA ASN A 110 -10.20 0.84 7.99
C ASN A 110 -11.48 0.25 8.60
N LYS A 111 -12.56 0.17 7.83
CA LYS A 111 -13.83 -0.45 8.28
C LYS A 111 -13.63 -1.92 8.66
N ALA A 112 -12.85 -2.66 7.88
CA ALA A 112 -12.53 -4.06 8.17
C ALA A 112 -11.73 -4.20 9.47
N PHE A 113 -10.70 -3.38 9.68
CA PHE A 113 -9.90 -3.40 10.92
C PHE A 113 -10.71 -3.03 12.16
N GLU A 114 -11.59 -2.04 12.08
CA GLU A 114 -12.49 -1.69 13.19
C GLU A 114 -13.47 -2.83 13.51
N SER A 115 -13.98 -3.51 12.48
CA SER A 115 -14.83 -4.68 12.67
C SER A 115 -14.09 -5.82 13.36
N LEU A 116 -12.84 -6.09 12.95
CA LEU A 116 -11.98 -7.10 13.55
C LEU A 116 -11.70 -6.79 15.03
N LYS A 117 -11.38 -5.54 15.36
CA LYS A 117 -11.17 -5.07 16.73
C LYS A 117 -12.39 -5.31 17.63
N ARG A 118 -13.60 -5.08 17.12
CA ARG A 118 -14.84 -5.36 17.87
C ARG A 118 -15.06 -6.85 18.11
N ILE A 119 -14.70 -7.70 17.14
CA ILE A 119 -14.75 -9.16 17.28
C ILE A 119 -13.75 -9.63 18.34
N ASP A 120 -12.52 -9.10 18.33
CA ASP A 120 -11.49 -9.45 19.31
C ASP A 120 -11.90 -9.06 20.74
N GLN A 121 -12.54 -7.90 20.91
CA GLN A 121 -13.09 -7.46 22.20
C GLN A 121 -14.16 -8.42 22.71
N LYS A 122 -15.16 -8.75 21.87
CA LYS A 122 -16.21 -9.73 22.23
C LYS A 122 -15.64 -11.10 22.53
N THR A 123 -14.64 -11.53 21.79
CA THR A 123 -13.95 -12.81 22.02
C THR A 123 -13.26 -12.83 23.38
N SER A 124 -12.59 -11.74 23.74
CA SER A 124 -11.93 -11.59 25.05
C SER A 124 -12.94 -11.59 26.20
N GLU A 125 -14.09 -10.91 26.04
CA GLU A 125 -15.18 -10.93 27.01
C GLU A 125 -15.75 -12.35 27.20
N LEU A 126 -16.03 -13.04 26.09
CA LEU A 126 -16.53 -14.42 26.13
C LEU A 126 -15.52 -15.38 26.79
N GLN A 127 -14.23 -15.25 26.51
CA GLN A 127 -13.18 -16.01 27.19
C GLN A 127 -13.16 -15.75 28.69
N ARG A 128 -13.33 -14.48 29.11
CA ARG A 128 -13.45 -14.13 30.53
C ARG A 128 -14.66 -14.79 31.17
N TYR A 129 -15.83 -14.75 30.53
CA TYR A 129 -17.03 -15.41 31.04
C TYR A 129 -16.89 -16.93 31.11
N SER A 130 -16.30 -17.54 30.09
CA SER A 130 -15.99 -18.98 30.08
C SER A 130 -15.15 -19.37 31.28
N ARG A 131 -14.10 -18.59 31.60
CA ARG A 131 -13.23 -18.84 32.74
C ARG A 131 -13.95 -18.70 34.08
N ILE A 132 -14.86 -17.71 34.22
CA ILE A 132 -15.69 -17.56 35.42
C ILE A 132 -16.60 -18.78 35.59
N LEU A 133 -17.26 -19.22 34.51
CA LEU A 133 -18.15 -20.39 34.55
C LEU A 133 -17.39 -21.68 34.88
N GLU A 134 -16.18 -21.87 34.36
CA GLU A 134 -15.32 -23.00 34.74
C GLU A 134 -15.00 -22.98 36.24
N ILE A 135 -14.65 -21.83 36.80
CA ILE A 135 -14.39 -21.68 38.23
C ILE A 135 -15.64 -22.04 39.03
N LEU A 136 -16.79 -21.48 38.69
CA LEU A 136 -18.05 -21.78 39.38
C LEU A 136 -18.40 -23.27 39.30
N GLY A 137 -18.19 -23.90 38.14
CA GLY A 137 -18.36 -25.34 37.96
C GLY A 137 -17.43 -26.17 38.85
N ARG A 138 -16.16 -25.78 38.99
CA ARG A 138 -15.21 -26.46 39.90
C ARG A 138 -15.64 -26.41 41.36
N PHE A 139 -16.27 -25.31 41.78
CA PHE A 139 -16.79 -25.14 43.14
C PHE A 139 -18.25 -25.61 43.28
N ASN A 140 -18.84 -26.21 42.24
CA ASN A 140 -20.24 -26.63 42.18
C ASN A 140 -21.24 -25.52 42.55
N ILE A 141 -20.89 -24.27 42.24
CA ILE A 141 -21.72 -23.09 42.49
C ILE A 141 -22.66 -22.91 41.30
N ASP A 142 -23.97 -22.98 41.53
CA ASP A 142 -24.97 -22.62 40.52
C ASP A 142 -24.85 -21.11 40.19
N PRO A 143 -24.55 -20.71 38.94
CA PRO A 143 -24.53 -19.31 38.54
C PRO A 143 -25.84 -18.57 38.83
N ARG A 144 -26.98 -19.28 38.91
CA ARG A 144 -28.28 -18.71 39.29
C ARG A 144 -28.34 -18.32 40.77
N ALA A 145 -27.51 -18.91 41.63
CA ALA A 145 -27.39 -18.52 43.03
C ALA A 145 -26.73 -17.13 43.18
N LEU A 146 -25.78 -16.79 42.30
CA LEU A 146 -25.15 -15.46 42.27
C LEU A 146 -26.14 -14.34 41.91
N ARG A 147 -27.17 -14.63 41.09
CA ARG A 147 -28.26 -13.67 40.82
C ARG A 147 -29.06 -13.29 42.08
N LYS A 148 -29.13 -14.19 43.07
CA LYS A 148 -29.80 -13.93 44.37
C LYS A 148 -28.93 -13.08 45.30
N LEU A 149 -27.62 -13.01 45.08
CA LEU A 149 -26.68 -12.18 45.83
C LEU A 149 -26.67 -10.71 45.35
N ARG A 150 -27.79 -10.20 44.82
CA ARG A 150 -27.92 -8.78 44.45
C ARG A 150 -27.51 -7.93 45.66
N LEU A 151 -26.38 -7.25 45.49
CA LEU A 151 -25.69 -6.37 46.42
C LEU A 151 -26.64 -5.73 47.46
N ILE A 152 -26.49 -6.15 48.71
CA ILE A 152 -26.83 -5.30 49.85
C ILE A 152 -25.78 -4.19 49.84
N TYR A 153 -26.06 -3.09 49.17
CA TYR A 153 -25.31 -1.86 49.36
C TYR A 153 -25.61 -1.38 50.78
N THR A 154 -24.57 -1.35 51.63
CA THR A 154 -24.55 -0.56 52.86
C THR A 154 -23.59 0.60 52.63
#